data_AF-A0A952N6V2-F1
#
_entry.id   AF-A0A952N6V2-F1
#
_cell.length_a   1.000
_cell.length_b   1.000
_cell.length_c   1.000
_cell.angle_alpha   90.00
_cell.angle_beta   90.00
_cell.angle_gamma   90.00
#
_symmetry.space_group_name_H-M   'P 1'
#
loop_
_entity.id
_entity.type
_entity.pdbx_description
1 polymer ?
#
loop_
_entity_poly.entity_id
_entity_poly.type
_entity_poly.pdbx_seq_one_letter_code
_entity_poly.pdbx_strand_id
1 'polypeptide(L)'
;MKQAINMSHLFEKLKDLKALFVYGEKLIPIIQSLVDFMKDTVPLLENINHSIADSTSKIPKASHQLNNVTSATELATTEILDLVDAVTKEVRGVEKSLKAFINSEEEKAKLFESLSPYIQGNPEALKIYEEIKLKVTAPQEINPLYESFTKIKDYAYNITLSLQVQDITAQQLAAVNHLIESVQDRLSGLISDLEINEVREFGNLSMPVPEGVTFDPNARYDKSDQNQQNVDEIIKAQSETTTQDEIDKLFS
;
A
#
# COMPACT_ATOMS: atom_id res chain seq x y z
N MET A 1 -95.39 -5.84 29.56
CA MET A 1 -94.24 -4.94 29.81
C MET A 1 -92.87 -5.63 29.92
N LYS A 2 -92.74 -6.98 29.95
CA LYS A 2 -91.41 -7.65 30.04
C LYS A 2 -90.70 -7.94 28.71
N GLN A 3 -91.36 -7.89 27.56
CA GLN A 3 -90.75 -8.16 26.24
C GLN A 3 -90.02 -6.95 25.61
N ALA A 4 -90.42 -5.73 25.95
CA ALA A 4 -89.80 -4.51 25.40
C ALA A 4 -88.36 -4.28 25.89
N ILE A 5 -88.05 -4.71 27.12
CA ILE A 5 -86.74 -4.55 27.77
C ILE A 5 -85.67 -5.49 27.17
N ASN A 6 -86.09 -6.64 26.64
CA ASN A 6 -85.17 -7.61 26.02
C ASN A 6 -84.74 -7.17 24.61
N MET A 7 -85.66 -6.57 23.86
CA MET A 7 -85.34 -6.03 22.53
C MET A 7 -84.43 -4.81 22.61
N SER A 8 -84.61 -3.92 23.59
CA SER A 8 -83.72 -2.76 23.77
C SER A 8 -82.28 -3.16 24.08
N HIS A 9 -82.06 -4.18 24.92
CA HIS A 9 -80.72 -4.68 25.21
C HIS A 9 -80.08 -5.38 23.99
N LEU A 10 -80.88 -6.08 23.18
CA LEU A 10 -80.44 -6.69 21.93
C LEU A 10 -80.08 -5.62 20.88
N PHE A 11 -80.82 -4.51 20.83
CA PHE A 11 -80.49 -3.33 20.02
C PHE A 11 -79.22 -2.62 20.49
N GLU A 12 -78.98 -2.50 21.80
CA GLU A 12 -77.71 -2.01 22.33
C GLU A 12 -76.54 -2.91 21.95
N LYS A 13 -76.67 -4.23 22.08
CA LYS A 13 -75.62 -5.17 21.66
C LYS A 13 -75.38 -5.16 20.15
N LEU A 14 -76.41 -4.97 19.34
CA LEU A 14 -76.26 -4.74 17.89
C LEU A 14 -75.57 -3.40 17.59
N LYS A 15 -75.81 -2.37 18.42
CA LYS A 15 -75.15 -1.07 18.31
C LYS A 15 -73.67 -1.15 18.71
N ASP A 16 -73.35 -1.90 19.75
CA ASP A 16 -71.97 -2.23 20.16
C ASP A 16 -71.25 -2.99 19.04
N LEU A 17 -71.90 -4.01 18.46
CA LEU A 17 -71.36 -4.77 17.33
C LEU A 17 -71.13 -3.88 16.09
N LYS A 18 -72.08 -3.00 15.78
CA LYS A 18 -71.93 -2.01 14.71
C LYS A 18 -70.76 -1.06 14.96
N ALA A 19 -70.56 -0.62 16.21
CA ALA A 19 -69.42 0.21 16.57
C ALA A 19 -68.09 -0.54 16.37
N LEU A 20 -68.07 -1.85 16.66
CA LEU A 20 -66.92 -2.72 16.44
C LEU A 20 -66.61 -2.89 14.94
N PHE A 21 -67.64 -3.02 14.10
CA PHE A 21 -67.48 -3.04 12.64
C PHE A 21 -66.98 -1.70 12.07
N VAL A 22 -67.50 -0.56 12.55
CA VAL A 22 -67.02 0.78 12.16
C VAL A 22 -65.58 1.00 12.60
N TYR A 23 -65.17 0.44 13.74
CA TYR A 23 -63.78 0.46 14.17
C TYR A 23 -62.90 -0.45 13.30
N GLY A 24 -63.38 -1.64 12.95
CA GLY A 24 -62.72 -2.54 11.99
C GLY A 24 -62.53 -1.90 10.61
N GLU A 25 -63.55 -1.19 10.09
CA GLU A 25 -63.49 -0.44 8.84
C GLU A 25 -62.39 0.64 8.87
N LYS A 26 -62.14 1.25 10.03
CA LYS A 26 -61.03 2.20 10.23
C LYS A 26 -59.66 1.54 10.33
N LEU A 27 -59.58 0.26 10.71
CA LEU A 27 -58.34 -0.50 10.80
C LEU A 27 -57.88 -1.06 9.44
N ILE A 28 -58.82 -1.36 8.53
CA ILE A 28 -58.52 -1.84 7.17
C ILE A 28 -57.49 -0.96 6.44
N PRO A 29 -57.64 0.38 6.34
CA PRO A 29 -56.65 1.21 5.64
C PRO A 29 -55.27 1.20 6.31
N ILE A 30 -55.20 1.03 7.64
CA ILE A 30 -53.93 0.94 8.38
C ILE A 30 -53.22 -0.38 8.06
N ILE A 31 -53.96 -1.49 8.05
CA ILE A 31 -53.43 -2.80 7.65
C ILE A 31 -52.99 -2.77 6.18
N GLN A 32 -53.79 -2.15 5.30
CA GLN A 32 -53.44 -1.98 3.89
C GLN A 32 -52.13 -1.19 3.74
N SER A 33 -51.98 -0.06 4.44
CA SER A 33 -50.73 0.71 4.43
C SER A 33 -49.55 -0.07 4.98
N LEU A 34 -49.74 -0.92 5.99
CA LEU A 34 -48.69 -1.80 6.51
C LEU A 34 -48.29 -2.88 5.50
N VAL A 35 -49.27 -3.47 4.80
CA VAL A 35 -49.02 -4.45 3.75
C VAL A 35 -48.29 -3.82 2.56
N ASP A 36 -48.73 -2.63 2.13
CA ASP A 36 -48.07 -1.88 1.05
C ASP A 36 -46.63 -1.50 1.48
N PHE A 37 -46.43 -1.06 2.72
CA PHE A 37 -45.11 -0.78 3.28
C PHE A 37 -44.20 -2.02 3.32
N MET A 38 -44.71 -3.17 3.75
CA MET A 38 -43.96 -4.43 3.75
C MET A 38 -43.61 -4.89 2.34
N LYS A 39 -44.55 -4.73 1.40
CA LYS A 39 -44.37 -5.08 -0.01
C LYS A 39 -43.25 -4.27 -0.67
N ASP A 40 -43.01 -3.05 -0.21
CA ASP A 40 -41.93 -2.20 -0.73
C ASP A 40 -40.62 -2.39 0.06
N THR A 41 -40.68 -2.58 1.37
CA THR A 41 -39.51 -2.60 2.26
C THR A 41 -38.79 -3.96 2.27
N VAL A 42 -39.53 -5.08 2.21
CA VAL A 42 -38.93 -6.42 2.21
C VAL A 42 -38.04 -6.65 0.98
N PRO A 43 -38.47 -6.34 -0.26
CA PRO A 43 -37.60 -6.49 -1.43
C PRO A 43 -36.39 -5.55 -1.39
N LEU A 44 -36.51 -4.37 -0.77
CA LEU A 44 -35.39 -3.45 -0.60
C LEU A 44 -34.32 -4.04 0.32
N LEU A 45 -34.74 -4.66 1.42
CA LEU A 45 -33.85 -5.36 2.36
C LEU A 45 -33.19 -6.58 1.70
N GLU A 46 -33.93 -7.38 0.94
CA GLU A 46 -33.36 -8.51 0.17
C GLU A 46 -32.30 -8.04 -0.83
N ASN A 47 -32.57 -6.96 -1.57
CA ASN A 47 -31.61 -6.39 -2.52
C ASN A 47 -30.34 -5.87 -1.83
N ILE A 48 -30.48 -5.23 -0.66
CA ILE A 48 -29.34 -4.77 0.15
C ILE A 48 -28.54 -5.97 0.64
N ASN A 49 -29.19 -6.99 1.19
CA ASN A 49 -28.51 -8.19 1.67
C ASN A 49 -27.74 -8.88 0.54
N HIS A 50 -28.37 -9.06 -0.62
CA HIS A 50 -27.70 -9.63 -1.78
C HIS A 50 -26.50 -8.78 -2.24
N SER A 51 -26.63 -7.46 -2.28
CA SER A 51 -25.55 -6.54 -2.67
C SER A 51 -24.38 -6.56 -1.68
N ILE A 52 -24.66 -6.66 -0.37
CA ILE A 52 -23.64 -6.77 0.68
C ILE A 52 -22.95 -8.14 0.60
N ALA A 53 -23.69 -9.22 0.39
CA ALA A 53 -23.14 -10.57 0.22
C ALA A 53 -22.22 -10.65 -1.01
N ASP A 54 -22.67 -10.09 -2.14
CA ASP A 54 -21.87 -10.00 -3.35
C ASP A 54 -20.57 -9.22 -3.13
N SER A 55 -20.65 -8.07 -2.45
CA SER A 55 -19.50 -7.23 -2.13
C SER A 55 -18.52 -7.95 -1.20
N THR A 56 -19.03 -8.60 -0.15
CA THR A 56 -18.26 -9.41 0.81
C THR A 56 -17.47 -10.52 0.11
N SER A 57 -18.00 -11.10 -0.97
CA SER A 57 -17.31 -12.14 -1.74
C SER A 57 -16.23 -11.62 -2.71
N LYS A 58 -16.41 -10.40 -3.25
CA LYS A 58 -15.53 -9.82 -4.28
C LYS A 58 -14.38 -9.02 -3.69
N ILE A 59 -14.62 -8.37 -2.55
CA ILE A 59 -13.66 -7.52 -1.85
C ILE A 59 -12.36 -8.27 -1.49
N PRO A 60 -12.38 -9.50 -0.92
CA PRO A 60 -11.17 -10.25 -0.60
C PRO A 60 -10.32 -10.57 -1.84
N LYS A 61 -10.98 -10.86 -2.97
CA LYS A 61 -10.28 -11.12 -4.25
C LYS A 61 -9.52 -9.88 -4.72
N ALA A 62 -10.11 -8.70 -4.55
CA ALA A 62 -9.44 -7.44 -4.87
C ALA A 62 -8.23 -7.20 -3.95
N SER A 63 -8.36 -7.43 -2.64
CA SER A 63 -7.25 -7.33 -1.68
C SER A 63 -6.08 -8.27 -2.05
N HIS A 64 -6.37 -9.55 -2.31
CA HIS A 64 -5.36 -10.49 -2.77
C HIS A 64 -4.70 -10.07 -4.08
N GLN A 65 -5.47 -9.54 -5.02
CA GLN A 65 -4.94 -9.09 -6.31
C GLN A 65 -4.05 -7.85 -6.15
N LEU A 66 -4.38 -6.93 -5.24
CA LEU A 66 -3.51 -5.83 -4.87
C LEU A 66 -2.20 -6.32 -4.27
N ASN A 67 -2.24 -7.30 -3.35
CA ASN A 67 -1.03 -7.87 -2.76
C ASN A 67 -0.13 -8.52 -3.82
N ASN A 68 -0.70 -9.31 -4.72
CA ASN A 68 0.05 -9.93 -5.82
C ASN A 68 0.69 -8.90 -6.75
N VAL A 69 -0.03 -7.83 -7.09
CA VAL A 69 0.50 -6.74 -7.91
C VAL A 69 1.62 -6.01 -7.18
N THR A 70 1.48 -5.75 -5.87
CA THR A 70 2.54 -5.15 -5.04
C THR A 70 3.79 -6.02 -5.06
N SER A 71 3.69 -7.32 -4.77
CA SER A 71 4.83 -8.23 -4.77
C SER A 71 5.49 -8.35 -6.14
N ALA A 72 4.71 -8.44 -7.22
CA ALA A 72 5.24 -8.49 -8.58
C ALA A 72 5.96 -7.17 -8.95
N THR A 73 5.46 -6.04 -8.47
CA THR A 73 6.06 -4.72 -8.69
C THR A 73 7.37 -4.57 -7.92
N GLU A 74 7.46 -5.09 -6.69
CA GLU A 74 8.68 -5.14 -5.88
C GLU A 74 9.75 -6.03 -6.54
N LEU A 75 9.36 -7.20 -7.04
CA LEU A 75 10.26 -8.11 -7.76
C LEU A 75 10.80 -7.45 -9.03
N ALA A 76 9.93 -6.90 -9.87
CA ALA A 76 10.33 -6.22 -11.09
C ALA A 76 11.25 -5.01 -10.81
N THR A 77 11.05 -4.33 -9.69
CA THR A 77 11.89 -3.19 -9.32
C THR A 77 13.27 -3.64 -8.83
N THR A 78 13.34 -4.74 -8.10
CA THR A 78 14.60 -5.39 -7.77
C THR A 78 15.37 -5.78 -9.04
N GLU A 79 14.70 -6.39 -10.02
CA GLU A 79 15.29 -6.72 -11.31
C GLU A 79 15.79 -5.48 -12.07
N ILE A 80 15.04 -4.36 -12.04
CA ILE A 80 15.48 -3.10 -12.63
C ILE A 80 16.73 -2.58 -11.92
N LEU A 81 16.80 -2.64 -10.57
CA LEU A 81 17.97 -2.21 -9.81
C LEU A 81 19.21 -3.04 -10.14
N ASP A 82 19.07 -4.36 -10.26
CA ASP A 82 20.16 -5.25 -10.68
C ASP A 82 20.69 -4.89 -12.08
N LEU A 83 19.78 -4.60 -13.01
CA LEU A 83 20.15 -4.15 -14.36
C LEU A 83 20.84 -2.78 -14.34
N VAL A 84 20.39 -1.85 -13.49
CA VAL A 84 21.00 -0.52 -13.32
C VAL A 84 22.42 -0.66 -12.74
N ASP A 85 22.63 -1.57 -11.80
CA ASP A 85 23.96 -1.88 -11.26
C ASP A 85 24.89 -2.48 -12.32
N ALA A 86 24.38 -3.41 -13.13
CA ALA A 86 25.13 -3.97 -14.25
C ALA A 86 25.53 -2.88 -15.25
N VAL A 87 24.61 -1.99 -15.64
CA VAL A 87 24.89 -0.84 -16.52
C VAL A 87 25.96 0.06 -15.90
N THR A 88 25.83 0.38 -14.61
CA THR A 88 26.80 1.23 -13.90
C THR A 88 28.19 0.61 -13.90
N LYS A 89 28.29 -0.72 -13.72
CA LYS A 89 29.55 -1.44 -13.76
C LYS A 89 30.19 -1.42 -15.14
N GLU A 90 29.42 -1.69 -16.19
CA GLU A 90 29.90 -1.65 -17.59
C GLU A 90 30.36 -0.24 -17.97
N VAL A 91 29.58 0.79 -17.63
CA VAL A 91 29.92 2.21 -17.88
C VAL A 91 31.24 2.58 -17.20
N ARG A 92 31.46 2.18 -15.93
CA ARG A 92 32.75 2.39 -15.25
C ARG A 92 33.91 1.68 -15.96
N GLY A 93 33.68 0.49 -16.50
CA GLY A 93 34.67 -0.25 -17.28
C GLY A 93 35.07 0.49 -18.57
N VAL A 94 34.08 1.05 -19.27
CA VAL A 94 34.30 1.86 -20.47
C VAL A 94 35.00 3.18 -20.13
N GLU A 95 34.56 3.91 -19.09
CA GLU A 95 35.23 5.14 -18.63
C GLU A 95 36.71 4.90 -18.32
N LYS A 96 37.04 3.79 -17.62
CA LYS A 96 38.42 3.42 -17.31
C LYS A 96 39.24 3.13 -18.56
N SER A 97 38.67 2.39 -19.51
CA SER A 97 39.33 2.05 -20.78
C SER A 97 39.55 3.29 -21.64
N LEU A 98 38.56 4.19 -21.69
CA LEU A 98 38.63 5.45 -22.41
C LEU A 98 39.68 6.38 -21.81
N LYS A 99 39.73 6.48 -20.47
CA LYS A 99 40.76 7.27 -19.77
C LYS A 99 42.17 6.74 -20.01
N ALA A 100 42.35 5.41 -20.01
CA ALA A 100 43.63 4.80 -20.37
C ALA A 100 44.02 5.09 -21.82
N PHE A 101 43.05 5.06 -22.75
CA PHE A 101 43.28 5.43 -24.15
C PHE A 101 43.72 6.89 -24.30
N ILE A 102 42.99 7.84 -23.68
CA ILE A 102 43.35 9.27 -23.67
C ILE A 102 44.78 9.47 -23.15
N ASN A 103 45.12 8.87 -22.00
CA ASN A 103 46.46 8.97 -21.44
C ASN A 103 47.53 8.41 -22.40
N SER A 104 47.25 7.28 -23.07
CA SER A 104 48.20 6.68 -24.03
C SER A 104 48.40 7.55 -25.27
N GLU A 105 47.35 8.24 -25.73
CA GLU A 105 47.44 9.18 -26.85
C GLU A 105 48.21 10.44 -26.44
N GLU A 106 48.02 10.94 -25.22
CA GLU A 106 48.83 12.04 -24.69
C GLU A 106 50.31 11.68 -24.57
N GLU A 107 50.64 10.45 -24.13
CA GLU A 107 52.03 9.98 -24.07
C GLU A 107 52.65 9.85 -25.46
N LYS A 108 51.93 9.30 -26.44
CA LYS A 108 52.38 9.27 -27.85
C LYS A 108 52.60 10.67 -28.41
N ALA A 109 51.70 11.61 -28.10
CA ALA A 109 51.84 13.00 -28.53
C ALA A 109 53.13 13.65 -27.96
N LYS A 110 53.43 13.42 -26.67
CA LYS A 110 54.67 13.90 -26.03
C LYS A 110 55.93 13.27 -26.64
N LEU A 111 55.90 11.96 -26.92
CA LEU A 111 57.01 11.27 -27.59
C LEU A 111 57.23 11.83 -29.01
N PHE A 112 56.16 12.08 -29.75
CA PHE A 112 56.24 12.78 -31.04
C PHE A 112 56.85 14.17 -30.89
N GLU A 113 56.40 14.96 -29.92
CA GLU A 113 56.93 16.29 -29.68
C GLU A 113 58.43 16.27 -29.33
N SER A 114 58.89 15.24 -28.62
CA SER A 114 60.30 15.02 -28.31
C SER A 114 61.16 14.58 -29.51
N LEU A 115 60.54 14.06 -30.57
CA LEU A 115 61.24 13.71 -31.82
C LEU A 115 61.51 14.94 -32.68
N SER A 116 60.69 15.99 -32.58
CA SER A 116 60.81 17.29 -33.29
C SER A 116 62.26 17.80 -33.49
N PRO A 117 63.13 17.89 -32.45
CA PRO A 117 64.50 18.38 -32.61
C PRO A 117 65.41 17.47 -33.45
N TYR A 118 65.14 16.16 -33.53
CA TYR A 118 65.98 15.20 -34.25
C TYR A 118 65.65 15.11 -35.76
N ILE A 119 64.53 15.68 -36.18
CA ILE A 119 64.01 15.59 -37.56
C ILE A 119 64.37 16.82 -38.41
N GLN A 120 64.97 17.86 -37.81
CA GLN A 120 65.25 19.15 -38.46
C GLN A 120 66.15 19.06 -39.71
N GLY A 121 66.87 17.95 -39.92
CA GLY A 121 67.78 17.77 -41.05
C GLY A 121 67.17 17.15 -42.32
N ASN A 122 65.92 16.63 -42.29
CA ASN A 122 65.31 15.95 -43.43
C ASN A 122 63.92 16.53 -43.78
N PRO A 123 63.76 17.20 -44.95
CA PRO A 123 62.51 17.86 -45.33
C PRO A 123 61.33 16.91 -45.60
N GLU A 124 61.56 15.65 -45.97
CA GLU A 124 60.49 14.65 -46.09
C GLU A 124 59.96 14.20 -44.72
N ALA A 125 60.88 14.04 -43.76
CA ALA A 125 60.52 13.63 -42.42
C ALA A 125 59.79 14.75 -41.65
N LEU A 126 60.08 16.02 -41.95
CA LEU A 126 59.34 17.18 -41.43
C LEU A 126 57.88 17.21 -41.91
N LYS A 127 57.62 16.88 -43.19
CA LYS A 127 56.26 16.77 -43.73
C LYS A 127 55.44 15.67 -43.08
N ILE A 128 56.03 14.48 -42.92
CA ILE A 128 55.38 13.34 -42.25
C ILE A 128 55.09 13.68 -40.78
N TYR A 129 56.00 14.39 -40.12
CA TYR A 129 55.82 14.86 -38.76
C TYR A 129 54.65 15.83 -38.60
N GLU A 130 54.53 16.83 -39.49
CA GLU A 130 53.40 17.77 -39.47
C GLU A 130 52.07 17.09 -39.77
N GLU A 131 52.04 16.14 -40.71
CA GLU A 131 50.83 15.39 -41.08
C GLU A 131 50.34 14.48 -39.94
N ILE A 132 51.27 13.84 -39.21
CA ILE A 132 50.95 13.02 -38.04
C ILE A 132 50.51 13.90 -36.87
N LYS A 133 51.16 15.05 -36.63
CA LYS A 133 50.75 15.99 -35.56
C LYS A 133 49.31 16.46 -35.75
N LEU A 134 48.89 16.69 -36.99
CA LEU A 134 47.51 17.08 -37.32
C LEU A 134 46.49 15.97 -37.02
N LYS A 135 46.87 14.69 -37.19
CA LYS A 135 46.01 13.52 -36.91
C LYS A 135 46.02 13.07 -35.45
N VAL A 136 47.14 13.22 -34.74
CA VAL A 136 47.31 12.85 -33.31
C VAL A 136 46.56 13.82 -32.39
N THR A 137 46.18 15.00 -32.88
CA THR A 137 45.38 15.99 -32.14
C THR A 137 43.86 15.69 -32.16
N ALA A 138 43.47 14.43 -32.39
CA ALA A 138 42.08 13.98 -32.25
C ALA A 138 41.58 13.65 -30.82
N PRO A 139 42.15 14.12 -29.67
CA PRO A 139 41.47 14.01 -28.37
C PRO A 139 40.10 14.72 -28.33
N GLN A 140 39.81 15.62 -29.27
CA GLN A 140 38.55 16.38 -29.32
C GLN A 140 37.31 15.52 -29.55
N GLU A 141 37.43 14.36 -30.21
CA GLU A 141 36.26 13.49 -30.47
C GLU A 141 35.95 12.53 -29.31
N ILE A 142 36.91 12.30 -28.41
CA ILE A 142 36.79 11.32 -27.33
C ILE A 142 36.21 11.94 -26.05
N ASN A 143 36.48 13.22 -25.79
CA ASN A 143 35.92 13.93 -24.63
C ASN A 143 34.37 13.93 -24.58
N PRO A 144 33.64 14.19 -25.67
CA PRO A 144 32.17 14.10 -25.68
C PRO A 144 31.66 12.68 -25.36
N LEU A 145 32.42 11.65 -25.77
CA LEU A 145 32.10 10.26 -25.46
C LEU A 145 32.25 9.99 -23.96
N TYR A 146 33.34 10.47 -23.35
CA TYR A 146 33.59 10.39 -21.91
C TYR A 146 32.48 11.10 -21.11
N GLU A 147 32.12 12.33 -21.48
CA GLU A 147 31.02 13.06 -20.85
C GLU A 147 29.67 12.34 -20.96
N SER A 148 29.42 11.67 -22.10
CA SER A 148 28.19 10.90 -22.30
C SER A 148 28.11 9.70 -21.35
N PHE A 149 29.22 8.99 -21.14
CA PHE A 149 29.26 7.89 -20.16
C PHE A 149 29.07 8.38 -18.72
N THR A 150 29.65 9.54 -18.37
CA THR A 150 29.40 10.15 -17.05
C THR A 150 27.91 10.48 -16.87
N LYS A 151 27.24 11.02 -17.89
CA LYS A 151 25.78 11.27 -17.85
C LYS A 151 24.96 9.99 -17.68
N ILE A 152 25.33 8.91 -18.37
CA ILE A 152 24.63 7.61 -18.22
C ILE A 152 24.73 7.09 -16.79
N LYS A 153 25.89 7.23 -16.15
CA LYS A 153 26.06 6.89 -14.72
C LYS A 153 25.19 7.75 -13.81
N ASP A 154 25.07 9.05 -14.09
CA ASP A 154 24.21 9.94 -13.30
C ASP A 154 22.73 9.61 -13.50
N TYR A 155 22.31 9.22 -14.71
CA TYR A 155 20.96 8.71 -14.98
C TYR A 155 20.67 7.41 -14.23
N ALA A 156 21.61 6.47 -14.21
CA ALA A 156 21.49 5.23 -13.42
C ALA A 156 21.28 5.51 -11.92
N TYR A 157 22.02 6.47 -11.37
CA TYR A 157 21.84 6.91 -9.98
C TYR A 157 20.46 7.54 -9.74
N ASN A 158 19.99 8.39 -10.65
CA ASN A 158 18.67 9.01 -10.55
C ASN A 158 17.52 8.00 -10.66
N ILE A 159 17.67 6.96 -11.49
CA ILE A 159 16.71 5.86 -11.58
C ILE A 159 16.63 5.12 -10.23
N THR A 160 17.78 4.80 -9.64
CA THR A 160 17.86 4.15 -8.32
C THR A 160 17.14 4.97 -7.25
N LEU A 161 17.40 6.29 -7.20
CA LEU A 161 16.74 7.19 -6.26
C LEU A 161 15.23 7.30 -6.50
N SER A 162 14.80 7.31 -7.77
CA SER A 162 13.38 7.42 -8.12
C SER A 162 12.58 6.18 -7.74
N LEU A 163 13.19 5.00 -7.85
CA LEU A 163 12.54 3.72 -7.48
C LEU A 163 12.39 3.54 -5.97
N GLN A 164 13.16 4.27 -5.14
CA GLN A 164 13.03 4.23 -3.67
C GLN A 164 11.67 4.72 -3.15
N VAL A 165 10.90 5.50 -3.93
CA VAL A 165 9.55 5.93 -3.51
C VAL A 165 8.56 4.76 -3.38
N GLN A 166 8.93 3.58 -3.89
CA GLN A 166 8.07 2.41 -3.95
C GLN A 166 7.82 1.77 -2.57
N ASP A 167 8.72 1.94 -1.59
CA ASP A 167 8.47 1.52 -0.21
C ASP A 167 7.25 2.24 0.40
N ILE A 168 7.04 3.51 0.04
CA ILE A 168 5.88 4.30 0.48
C ILE A 168 4.61 3.78 -0.19
N THR A 169 4.67 3.43 -1.48
CA THR A 169 3.49 2.92 -2.20
C THR A 169 3.09 1.53 -1.73
N ALA A 170 4.05 0.66 -1.42
CA ALA A 170 3.81 -0.65 -0.81
C ALA A 170 3.14 -0.51 0.58
N GLN A 171 3.63 0.40 1.42
CA GLN A 171 3.01 0.69 2.73
C GLN A 171 1.59 1.23 2.60
N GLN A 172 1.34 2.15 1.66
CA GLN A 172 0.00 2.68 1.41
C GLN A 172 -0.96 1.59 0.91
N LEU A 173 -0.51 0.70 0.03
CA LEU A 173 -1.31 -0.43 -0.44
C LEU A 173 -1.61 -1.43 0.69
N ALA A 174 -0.64 -1.69 1.58
CA ALA A 174 -0.86 -2.53 2.75
C ALA A 174 -1.91 -1.93 3.70
N ALA A 175 -1.86 -0.62 3.95
CA ALA A 175 -2.88 0.08 4.73
C ALA A 175 -4.27 0.00 4.08
N VAL A 176 -4.35 0.15 2.75
CA VAL A 176 -5.60 -0.02 2.01
C VAL A 176 -6.13 -1.44 2.11
N ASN A 177 -5.29 -2.47 1.96
CA ASN A 177 -5.71 -3.87 2.14
C ASN A 177 -6.30 -4.11 3.54
N HIS A 178 -5.67 -3.58 4.58
CA HIS A 178 -6.17 -3.72 5.95
C HIS A 178 -7.54 -3.03 6.16
N LEU A 179 -7.74 -1.86 5.54
CA LEU A 179 -9.04 -1.18 5.54
C LEU A 179 -10.09 -2.01 4.79
N ILE A 180 -9.70 -2.62 3.68
CA ILE A 180 -10.57 -3.47 2.87
C ILE A 180 -11.03 -4.70 3.69
N GLU A 181 -10.13 -5.36 4.42
CA GLU A 181 -10.45 -6.47 5.32
C GLU A 181 -11.40 -6.02 6.44
N SER A 182 -11.13 -4.86 7.07
CA SER A 182 -12.01 -4.31 8.10
C SER A 182 -13.43 -4.03 7.59
N VAL A 183 -13.56 -3.53 6.37
CA VAL A 183 -14.87 -3.32 5.73
C VAL A 183 -15.56 -4.66 5.47
N GLN A 184 -14.84 -5.66 4.97
CA GLN A 184 -15.37 -6.99 4.73
C GLN A 184 -15.85 -7.66 6.02
N ASP A 185 -15.10 -7.56 7.12
CA ASP A 185 -15.50 -8.11 8.43
C ASP A 185 -16.80 -7.46 8.93
N ARG A 186 -16.92 -6.13 8.80
CA ARG A 186 -18.14 -5.41 9.16
C ARG A 186 -19.34 -5.81 8.31
N LEU A 187 -19.17 -5.93 6.99
CA LEU A 187 -20.24 -6.36 6.09
C LEU A 187 -20.65 -7.81 6.35
N SER A 188 -19.69 -8.69 6.65
CA SER A 188 -19.94 -10.09 7.03
C SER A 188 -20.72 -10.18 8.35
N GLY A 189 -20.35 -9.36 9.34
CA GLY A 189 -21.08 -9.25 10.60
C GLY A 189 -22.52 -8.78 10.39
N LEU A 190 -22.75 -7.79 9.53
CA LEU A 190 -24.09 -7.30 9.21
C LEU A 190 -24.97 -8.38 8.55
N ILE A 191 -24.43 -9.17 7.62
CA ILE A 191 -25.16 -10.30 7.03
C ILE A 191 -25.49 -11.32 8.12
N SER A 192 -24.49 -11.70 8.92
CA SER A 192 -24.70 -12.67 10.00
C SER A 192 -25.75 -12.20 11.00
N ASP A 193 -25.78 -10.91 11.35
CA ASP A 193 -26.79 -10.34 12.24
C ASP A 193 -28.19 -10.35 11.61
N LEU A 194 -28.31 -10.10 10.30
CA LEU A 194 -29.59 -10.16 9.58
C LEU A 194 -30.10 -11.61 9.49
N GLU A 195 -29.24 -12.57 9.18
CA GLU A 195 -29.58 -14.00 9.12
C GLU A 195 -29.93 -14.59 10.50
N ILE A 196 -29.20 -14.21 11.55
CA ILE A 196 -29.47 -14.66 12.92
C ILE A 196 -30.81 -14.11 13.44
N ASN A 197 -31.23 -12.92 13.00
CA ASN A 197 -32.50 -12.32 13.42
C ASN A 197 -33.73 -12.90 12.71
N GLU A 198 -33.58 -13.59 11.57
CA GLU A 198 -34.68 -14.37 10.97
C GLU A 198 -34.91 -15.71 11.70
N VAL A 199 -33.92 -16.22 12.44
CA VAL A 199 -33.98 -17.55 13.11
C VAL A 199 -34.27 -17.46 14.62
N ARG A 200 -34.17 -16.29 15.25
CA ARG A 200 -34.44 -16.12 16.69
C ARG A 200 -35.89 -15.74 16.98
N GLU A 201 -36.78 -16.70 16.75
CA GLU A 201 -37.92 -16.87 17.67
C GLU A 201 -37.35 -17.05 19.09
N PHE A 202 -37.68 -16.10 19.97
CA PHE A 202 -37.65 -16.18 21.44
C PHE A 202 -36.67 -17.18 22.09
N GLY A 203 -35.44 -16.75 22.35
CA GLY A 203 -34.52 -17.56 23.18
C GLY A 203 -33.21 -16.89 23.54
N ASN A 204 -33.18 -16.24 24.70
CA ASN A 204 -32.02 -15.96 25.55
C ASN A 204 -30.71 -15.47 24.87
N LEU A 205 -30.50 -14.16 24.90
CA LEU A 205 -29.21 -13.52 24.67
C LEU A 205 -28.39 -13.49 25.97
N SER A 206 -27.40 -14.38 26.10
CA SER A 206 -26.21 -14.12 26.90
C SER A 206 -25.00 -14.35 26.00
N MET A 207 -24.20 -13.31 25.81
CA MET A 207 -23.02 -13.31 24.95
C MET A 207 -21.80 -13.11 25.86
N PRO A 208 -20.83 -14.05 25.91
CA PRO A 208 -19.58 -13.81 26.60
C PRO A 208 -18.62 -13.03 25.68
N VAL A 209 -18.01 -11.99 26.22
CA VAL A 209 -16.96 -11.19 25.59
C VAL A 209 -15.65 -11.98 25.63
N PRO A 210 -14.92 -12.16 24.51
CA PRO A 210 -13.58 -12.73 24.55
C PRO A 210 -12.58 -11.68 25.05
N GLU A 211 -11.90 -11.99 26.15
CA GLU A 211 -10.71 -11.27 26.61
C GLU A 211 -9.51 -11.54 25.70
N GLY A 212 -8.78 -10.49 25.32
CA GLY A 212 -7.42 -10.61 24.79
C GLY A 212 -7.21 -10.08 23.37
N VAL A 213 -7.22 -8.76 23.19
CA VAL A 213 -6.54 -8.11 22.05
C VAL A 213 -6.03 -6.73 22.49
N THR A 214 -4.75 -6.66 22.84
CA THR A 214 -3.98 -5.41 22.97
C THR A 214 -3.60 -4.88 21.60
N PHE A 215 -4.59 -4.43 20.83
CA PHE A 215 -4.37 -3.74 19.56
C PHE A 215 -5.04 -2.36 19.64
N ASP A 216 -4.25 -1.29 19.53
CA ASP A 216 -4.76 0.08 19.49
C ASP A 216 -4.86 0.55 18.03
N PRO A 217 -6.07 0.57 17.44
CA PRO A 217 -6.29 1.04 16.07
C PRO A 217 -6.09 2.56 15.92
N ASN A 218 -5.78 3.30 17.00
CA ASN A 218 -5.45 4.72 16.97
C ASN A 218 -3.95 5.01 17.17
N ALA A 219 -3.09 4.01 17.13
CA ALA A 219 -1.64 4.22 17.19
C ALA A 219 -1.20 5.16 16.05
N ARG A 220 -0.83 6.40 16.42
CA ARG A 220 -0.26 7.40 15.51
C ARG A 220 1.22 7.53 15.80
N TYR A 221 2.02 7.59 14.74
CA TYR A 221 3.43 7.91 14.85
C TYR A 221 3.57 9.38 15.27
N ASP A 222 3.93 9.61 16.53
CA ASP A 222 4.30 10.91 17.05
C ASP A 222 5.83 10.99 17.16
N LYS A 223 6.40 12.05 16.57
CA LYS A 223 7.84 12.27 16.46
C LYS A 223 8.35 13.17 17.60
N SER A 224 7.62 13.22 18.70
CA SER A 224 7.96 14.01 19.88
C SER A 224 9.04 13.28 20.70
N ASP A 225 10.18 13.96 20.92
CA ASP A 225 11.32 13.46 21.71
C ASP A 225 10.94 13.08 23.16
N GLN A 226 9.74 13.47 23.60
CA GLN A 226 9.24 13.27 24.96
C GLN A 226 9.01 11.80 25.30
N ASN A 227 8.51 11.00 24.34
CA ASN A 227 8.27 9.57 24.57
C ASN A 227 9.58 8.76 24.59
N GLN A 228 10.59 9.22 23.85
CA GLN A 228 11.91 8.58 23.83
C GLN A 228 12.68 8.86 25.14
N GLN A 229 12.58 10.09 25.67
CA GLN A 229 13.12 10.43 26.99
C GLN A 229 12.49 9.62 28.13
N ASN A 230 11.17 9.41 28.10
CA ASN A 230 10.48 8.59 29.11
C ASN A 230 10.89 7.11 29.05
N VAL A 231 11.11 6.57 27.84
CA VAL A 231 11.61 5.19 27.67
C VAL A 231 13.06 5.06 28.14
N ASP A 232 13.91 6.04 27.83
CA ASP A 232 15.31 6.05 28.28
C ASP A 232 15.43 6.20 29.80
N GLU A 233 14.54 6.94 30.46
CA GLU A 233 14.48 7.05 31.92
C GLU A 233 14.05 5.72 32.58
N ILE A 234 13.11 4.98 31.99
CA ILE A 234 12.68 3.67 32.49
C ILE A 234 13.78 2.62 32.33
N ILE A 235 14.49 2.64 31.20
CA ILE A 235 15.63 1.74 30.95
C ILE A 235 16.79 2.06 31.89
N LYS A 236 17.03 3.35 32.19
CA LYS A 236 18.01 3.75 33.22
C LYS A 236 17.59 3.34 34.63
N ALA A 237 16.30 3.38 34.95
CA ALA A 237 15.79 2.95 36.25
C ALA A 237 15.85 1.41 36.44
N GLN A 238 15.86 0.63 35.35
CA GLN A 238 15.94 -0.84 35.38
C GLN A 238 17.35 -1.42 35.16
N SER A 239 18.36 -0.61 34.85
CA SER A 239 19.72 -1.07 34.57
C SER A 239 20.65 -1.10 35.79
N GLU A 240 20.11 -0.97 36.99
CA GLU A 240 20.81 -1.40 38.20
C GLU A 240 20.51 -2.89 38.45
N THR A 241 21.58 -3.70 38.55
CA THR A 241 21.63 -5.13 38.91
C THR A 241 21.69 -6.18 37.78
N THR A 242 22.76 -6.15 36.99
CA THR A 242 23.59 -7.37 36.80
C THR A 242 24.98 -6.93 36.37
N THR A 243 25.99 -7.06 37.24
CA THR A 243 27.37 -6.76 36.86
C THR A 243 27.99 -7.94 36.11
N GLN A 244 28.90 -7.64 35.17
CA GLN A 244 29.58 -8.61 34.31
C GLN A 244 30.23 -9.77 35.11
N ASP A 245 30.63 -9.50 36.36
CA ASP A 245 31.18 -10.49 37.29
C ASP A 245 30.20 -11.61 37.70
N GLU A 246 28.88 -11.37 37.67
CA GLU A 246 27.85 -12.40 37.92
C GLU A 246 27.61 -13.28 36.69
N ILE A 247 27.77 -12.72 35.50
CA ILE A 247 27.66 -13.45 34.24
C ILE A 247 28.84 -14.42 34.09
N ASP A 248 30.06 -13.99 34.44
CA ASP A 248 31.25 -14.84 34.33
C ASP A 248 31.26 -16.02 35.31
N LYS A 249 30.53 -15.92 36.44
CA LYS A 249 30.32 -17.02 37.39
C LYS A 249 29.33 -18.09 36.92
N LEU A 250 28.47 -17.78 35.95
CA LEU A 250 27.51 -18.74 35.39
C LEU A 250 28.13 -19.64 34.31
N PHE A 251 29.31 -19.28 33.81
CA PHE A 251 30.01 -20.00 32.74
C PHE A 251 31.37 -20.57 33.16
N SER A 252 31.66 -20.66 34.47
CA SER A 252 32.84 -21.33 35.03
C SER A 252 32.50 -22.64 35.75
#